data_AF-A0A3D2SPN5-F1
#
_entry.id   AF-A0A3D2SPN5-F1
#
_cell.length_a   1.000
_cell.length_b   1.000
_cell.length_c   1.000
_cell.angle_alpha   90.00
_cell.angle_beta   90.00
_cell.angle_gamma   90.00
#
_symmetry.space_group_name_H-M   'P 1'
#
loop_
_entity.id
_entity.type
_entity.pdbx_description
1 polymer ?
#
loop_
_entity_poly.entity_id
_entity_poly.type
_entity_poly.pdbx_seq_one_letter_code
_entity_poly.pdbx_strand_id
1 'polypeptide(L)'
;KSSLLGGDLVANANIFYYDYKDIQTNLLVATEGQGGGVTSVLANGPKAEVKGAELELDYLATENLRLRFAGAYLDSEYTDFVDKNPVTNVVNADN
;
A
#
# COMPACT_ATOMS: atom_id res chain seq x y z
N LYS A 1 16.08 -16.66 4.41
CA LYS A 1 16.03 -18.06 3.93
C LYS A 1 16.77 -18.93 4.93
N SER A 2 16.06 -19.90 5.51
CA SER A 2 16.63 -20.85 6.46
C SER A 2 16.36 -22.27 5.99
N SER A 3 17.36 -23.14 6.14
CA SER A 3 17.25 -24.58 5.88
C SER A 3 17.34 -25.29 7.23
N LEU A 4 16.31 -26.07 7.56
CA LEU A 4 16.13 -26.72 8.86
C LEU A 4 15.89 -28.22 8.65
N LEU A 5 15.96 -29.00 9.73
CA LEU A 5 15.75 -30.46 9.70
C LEU A 5 16.66 -31.17 8.67
N GLY A 6 17.93 -30.76 8.58
CA GLY A 6 18.88 -31.38 7.65
C GLY A 6 18.66 -31.04 6.16
N GLY A 7 17.76 -30.09 5.85
CA GLY A 7 17.45 -29.71 4.47
C GLY A 7 16.00 -29.97 4.06
N ASP A 8 15.26 -30.73 4.88
CA ASP A 8 13.90 -31.16 4.57
C ASP A 8 12.88 -30.02 4.72
N LEU A 9 13.22 -28.97 5.49
CA LEU A 9 12.39 -27.79 5.63
C LEU A 9 13.15 -26.55 5.15
N VAL A 10 12.60 -25.89 4.14
CA VAL A 10 13.04 -24.56 3.68
C VAL A 10 11.98 -23.55 4.08
N ALA A 11 12.41 -22.50 4.79
CA ALA A 11 11.55 -21.40 5.19
C ALA A 11 12.08 -20.06 4.64
N ASN A 12 11.20 -19.28 4.04
CA ASN A 12 11.44 -17.89 3.67
C ASN A 12 10.40 -17.02 4.35
N ALA A 13 10.85 -15.91 4.94
CA ALA A 13 9.96 -14.93 5.52
C ALA A 13 10.50 -13.53 5.19
N ASN A 14 9.59 -12.59 5.01
CA ASN A 14 9.91 -11.19 4.90
C ASN A 14 8.91 -10.36 5.70
N ILE A 15 9.36 -9.19 6.14
CA ILE A 15 8.52 -8.12 6.67
C ILE A 15 8.89 -6.86 5.91
N PHE A 16 7.91 -6.05 5.58
CA PHE A 16 8.12 -4.82 4.84
C PHE A 16 7.26 -3.68 5.39
N TYR A 17 7.79 -2.47 5.24
CA TYR A 17 7.14 -1.22 5.60
C TYR A 17 7.55 -0.17 4.56
N TYR A 18 6.55 0.52 4.00
CA TYR A 18 6.72 1.59 3.02
C TYR A 18 5.96 2.82 3.50
N ASP A 19 6.67 3.94 3.58
CA ASP A 19 6.13 5.28 3.83
C ASP A 19 6.21 6.06 2.52
N TYR A 20 5.10 6.11 1.80
CA TYR A 20 4.98 6.87 0.56
C TYR A 20 4.64 8.32 0.89
N LYS A 21 5.53 9.22 0.47
CA LYS A 21 5.37 10.68 0.55
C LYS A 21 5.17 11.24 -0.85
N ASP A 22 4.42 12.33 -0.94
CA ASP A 22 4.23 13.09 -2.18
C ASP A 22 3.71 12.25 -3.35
N ILE A 23 2.69 11.41 -3.11
CA ILE A 23 2.04 10.67 -4.18
C ILE A 23 1.35 11.70 -5.09
N GLN A 24 1.87 11.87 -6.31
CA GLN A 24 1.25 12.79 -7.27
C GLN A 24 -0.13 12.26 -7.67
N THR A 25 -1.18 12.99 -7.27
CA THR A 25 -2.55 12.68 -7.64
C THR A 25 -3.17 13.85 -8.38
N ASN A 26 -3.92 13.55 -9.45
CA ASN A 26 -4.76 14.55 -10.09
C ASN A 26 -6.06 14.70 -9.30
N LEU A 27 -6.27 15.89 -8.71
CA LEU A 27 -7.54 16.25 -8.11
C LEU A 27 -8.36 17.03 -9.14
N LEU A 28 -9.63 16.65 -9.27
CA LEU A 28 -10.62 17.43 -10.00
C LEU A 28 -11.16 18.50 -9.06
N VAL A 29 -10.92 19.77 -9.38
CA VAL A 29 -11.42 20.89 -8.58
C VAL A 29 -12.39 21.74 -9.40
N ALA A 30 -13.49 22.12 -8.78
CA ALA A 30 -14.44 23.07 -9.35
C ALA A 30 -13.81 24.46 -9.38
N THR A 31 -13.87 25.15 -10.52
CA THR A 31 -13.47 26.55 -10.61
C THR A 31 -14.65 27.44 -10.20
N GLU A 32 -14.45 28.28 -9.19
CA GLU A 32 -15.47 29.27 -8.84
C GLU A 32 -15.55 30.36 -9.93
N GLY A 33 -16.69 30.40 -10.62
CA GLY A 33 -17.03 31.31 -11.71
C GLY A 33 -18.33 30.87 -12.39
N GLN A 34 -19.06 31.80 -13.02
CA GLN A 34 -20.44 31.62 -13.51
C GLN A 34 -20.68 30.53 -14.60
N GLY A 35 -19.71 29.63 -14.85
CA GLY A 35 -19.77 28.59 -15.86
C GLY A 35 -19.58 27.15 -15.37
N GLY A 36 -19.40 26.90 -14.06
CA GLY A 36 -19.35 25.54 -13.50
C GLY A 36 -18.25 24.64 -14.10
N GLY A 37 -17.06 25.19 -14.36
CA GLY A 37 -15.96 24.43 -14.94
C GLY A 37 -15.31 23.48 -13.93
N VAL A 38 -14.83 22.32 -14.41
CA VAL A 38 -13.97 21.41 -13.64
C VAL A 38 -12.57 21.48 -14.24
N THR A 39 -11.55 21.70 -13.41
CA THR A 39 -10.14 21.65 -13.82
C THR A 39 -9.41 20.54 -13.08
N SER A 40 -8.47 19.88 -13.76
CA SER A 40 -7.57 18.91 -13.12
C SER A 40 -6.33 19.64 -12.63
N VAL A 41 -5.98 19.46 -11.36
CA VAL A 41 -4.75 20.01 -10.78
C VAL A 41 -3.93 18.87 -10.20
N LEU A 42 -2.64 18.87 -10.53
CA LEU A 42 -1.67 17.95 -9.94
C LEU A 42 -1.36 18.42 -8.52
N ALA A 43 -1.77 17.66 -7.52
CA ALA A 43 -1.39 17.90 -6.14
C ALA A 43 -0.44 16.81 -5.66
N ASN A 44 0.45 17.14 -4.73
CA ASN A 44 1.12 16.15 -3.90
C ASN A 44 0.05 15.60 -2.94
N GLY A 45 -0.67 14.61 -3.47
CA GLY A 45 -1.71 13.88 -2.81
C GLY A 45 -1.13 12.89 -1.81
N PRO A 46 -2.03 12.13 -1.18
CA PRO A 46 -1.93 11.65 0.17
C PRO A 46 -0.64 10.91 0.49
N LYS A 47 -0.19 11.03 1.74
CA LYS A 47 0.75 10.06 2.29
C LYS A 47 0.06 8.70 2.36
N ALA A 48 0.80 7.63 2.06
CA ALA A 48 0.29 6.27 2.23
C ALA A 48 1.30 5.44 2.99
N GLU A 49 0.80 4.66 3.94
CA GLU A 49 1.58 3.70 4.69
C GLU A 49 1.16 2.29 4.27
N VAL A 50 2.15 1.46 3.94
CA VAL A 50 1.94 0.06 3.57
C VAL A 50 2.85 -0.80 4.40
N LYS A 51 2.29 -1.76 5.14
CA LYS A 51 3.06 -2.70 5.94
C LYS A 51 2.55 -4.11 5.74
N GLY A 52 3.46 -5.07 5.85
CA GLY A 52 3.09 -6.45 5.65
C GLY A 52 4.17 -7.44 6.02
N ALA A 53 3.78 -8.70 5.95
CA ALA A 53 4.64 -9.84 6.20
C ALA A 53 4.26 -10.99 5.29
N GLU A 54 5.26 -11.72 4.81
CA GLU A 54 5.07 -12.93 4.00
C GLU A 54 5.86 -14.08 4.62
N LEU A 55 5.28 -15.27 4.52
CA LEU A 55 5.89 -16.52 4.96
C LEU A 55 5.66 -17.60 3.90
N GLU A 56 6.74 -18.26 3.52
CA GLU A 56 6.72 -19.46 2.68
C GLU A 56 7.45 -20.60 3.38
N LEU A 57 6.84 -21.78 3.34
CA LEU A 57 7.39 -23.03 3.85
C LEU A 57 7.31 -24.09 2.77
N ASP A 58 8.41 -24.77 2.53
CA ASP A 58 8.49 -25.98 1.71
C ASP A 58 9.07 -27.10 2.59
N TYR A 59 8.26 -28.11 2.87
CA TYR A 59 8.59 -29.17 3.82
C TYR A 59 8.41 -30.56 3.20
N LEU A 60 9.46 -31.37 3.23
CA LEU A 60 9.41 -32.79 2.94
C LEU A 60 9.03 -33.55 4.22
N ALA A 61 7.74 -33.77 4.44
CA ALA A 61 7.22 -34.41 5.65
C ALA A 61 7.57 -35.90 5.73
N THR A 62 7.66 -36.56 4.58
CA THR A 62 8.20 -37.92 4.40
C THR A 62 8.89 -38.02 3.04
N GLU A 63 9.59 -39.11 2.75
CA GLU A 63 10.22 -39.37 1.44
C GLU A 63 9.24 -39.30 0.25
N ASN A 64 7.93 -39.40 0.51
CA ASN A 64 6.88 -39.38 -0.51
C ASN A 64 5.83 -38.28 -0.32
N LEU A 65 5.96 -37.42 0.70
CA LEU A 65 5.01 -36.36 0.99
C LEU A 65 5.72 -35.02 1.14
N ARG A 66 5.42 -34.10 0.22
CA ARG A 66 5.90 -32.72 0.26
C ARG A 66 4.72 -31.77 0.49
N LEU A 67 4.83 -30.95 1.53
CA LEU A 67 3.87 -29.94 1.90
C LEU A 67 4.44 -28.56 1.55
N ARG A 68 3.62 -27.71 0.95
CA ARG A 68 3.95 -26.31 0.69
C ARG A 68 2.89 -25.42 1.28
N PHE A 69 3.33 -24.39 1.97
CA PHE A 69 2.47 -23.38 2.57
C PHE A 69 3.02 -22.00 2.22
N ALA A 70 2.13 -21.11 1.82
CA ALA A 70 2.42 -19.70 1.60
C ALA A 70 1.31 -18.87 2.23
N GLY A 71 1.69 -17.81 2.94
CA GLY A 71 0.78 -16.88 3.58
C GLY A 71 1.32 -15.46 3.54
N ALA A 72 0.44 -14.50 3.33
CA ALA A 72 0.76 -13.08 3.30
C ALA A 72 -0.25 -12.29 4.15
N TYR A 73 0.24 -11.27 4.84
CA TYR A 73 -0.55 -10.27 5.55
C TYR A 73 -0.17 -8.89 5.04
N LEU A 74 -1.16 -8.09 4.66
CA LEU A 74 -0.98 -6.75 4.12
C LEU A 74 -1.96 -5.79 4.81
N ASP A 75 -1.43 -4.67 5.29
CA ASP A 75 -2.18 -3.58 5.87
C ASP A 75 -1.72 -2.27 5.19
N SER A 76 -2.67 -1.54 4.60
CA SER A 76 -2.38 -0.37 3.77
C SER A 76 -3.41 0.71 4.02
N GLU A 77 -2.95 1.93 4.31
CA GLU A 77 -3.80 3.08 4.61
C GLU A 77 -3.27 4.37 3.97
N TYR A 78 -4.19 5.24 3.52
CA TYR A 78 -3.87 6.62 3.17
C TYR A 78 -3.93 7.47 4.44
N THR A 79 -2.81 8.05 4.87
CA THR A 79 -2.69 8.71 6.18
C THR A 79 -3.00 10.20 6.16
N ASP A 80 -2.89 10.87 5.01
CA ASP A 80 -3.13 12.31 4.87
C ASP A 80 -3.87 12.63 3.55
N PHE A 81 -5.13 12.22 3.40
CA PHE A 81 -5.98 12.75 2.34
C PHE A 81 -6.75 13.96 2.86
N VAL A 82 -6.28 15.17 2.53
CA VAL A 82 -7.07 16.38 2.75
C VAL A 82 -7.51 16.89 1.39
N ASP A 83 -8.83 16.94 1.17
CA ASP A 83 -9.41 17.60 -0.01
C ASP A 83 -9.23 19.13 0.13
N LYS A 84 -8.02 19.58 -0.19
CA LYS A 84 -7.69 21.00 -0.28
C LYS A 84 -7.79 21.42 -1.73
N ASN A 85 -8.53 22.49 -1.97
CA ASN A 85 -8.46 23.18 -3.24
C ASN A 85 -7.00 23.66 -3.46
N PRO A 86 -6.29 23.15 -4.47
CA PRO A 86 -4.87 23.42 -4.67
C PRO A 86 -4.59 24.84 -5.17
N VAL A 87 -5.64 25.61 -5.53
CA VAL A 87 -5.55 27.00 -5.97
C VAL A 87 -5.85 27.97 -4.82
N THR A 88 -6.87 27.68 -4.01
CA THR A 88 -7.29 28.59 -2.92
C THR A 88 -6.76 28.18 -1.54
N ASN A 89 -6.20 26.98 -1.42
CA ASN A 89 -5.77 26.35 -0.17
C ASN A 89 -6.90 26.24 0.88
N VAL A 90 -8.15 26.38 0.45
CA VAL A 90 -9.35 26.16 1.26
C VAL A 90 -9.59 24.65 1.34
N VAL A 91 -9.84 24.14 2.54
CA VAL A 91 -10.30 22.77 2.74
C VAL A 91 -11.76 22.73 2.29
N ASN A 92 -12.09 21.91 1.29
CA ASN A 92 -13.49 21.57 1.02
C ASN A 92 -13.93 20.69 2.19
N ALA A 93 -14.49 21.32 3.21
CA ALA A 93 -14.95 20.65 4.42
C ALA A 93 -16.30 19.97 4.13
N ASP A 94 -16.28 18.86 3.39
CA ASP A 94 -17.39 17.92 3.30
C ASP A 94 -16.96 16.63 4.01
N ASN A 95 -17.25 16.56 5.31
CA ASN A 95 -17.40 15.28 6.04
C ASN A 95 -18.83 14.77 5.84
#